data_AF-A0A2D9C9R2-F1
#
_entry.id   AF-A0A2D9C9R2-F1
#
_cell.length_a   1.000
_cell.length_b   1.000
_cell.length_c   1.000
_cell.angle_alpha   90.00
_cell.angle_beta   90.00
_cell.angle_gamma   90.00
#
_symmetry.space_group_name_H-M   'P 1'
#
loop_
_entity.id
_entity.type
_entity.pdbx_description
1 polymer ?
#
loop_
_entity_poly.entity_id
_entity_poly.type
_entity_poly.pdbx_seq_one_letter_code
_entity_poly.pdbx_strand_id
1 'polypeptide(L)'
;MGKENIMSITKPLYNATANGNVEFTEAEYEEYEASLPQVEVSYQEHLKQTVRAERNAKLVSSDWTQVADAPVSKEDWAVYRQELRDITIQESFPNDVTWPTEPLAEVVSE
;
A
#
# COMPACT_ATOMS: atom_id res chain seq x y z
N MET A 1 -12.53 -1.25 15.89
CA MET A 1 -12.27 -2.58 15.31
C MET A 1 -11.25 -2.37 14.20
N GLY A 2 -10.03 -2.90 14.33
CA GLY A 2 -8.98 -2.75 13.29
C GLY A 2 -7.62 -2.16 13.75
N LYS A 3 -7.12 -2.52 14.94
CA LYS A 3 -5.70 -2.28 15.31
C LYS A 3 -4.92 -3.59 15.45
N GLU A 4 -5.37 -4.63 14.76
CA GLU A 4 -4.69 -5.92 14.73
C GLU A 4 -4.08 -6.03 13.34
N ASN A 5 -2.80 -6.36 13.26
CA ASN A 5 -2.06 -6.67 12.04
C ASN A 5 -1.25 -5.54 11.40
N ILE A 6 -0.35 -4.95 12.19
CA ILE A 6 0.99 -4.66 11.69
C ILE A 6 1.95 -5.13 12.79
N MET A 7 2.60 -6.27 12.56
CA MET A 7 3.68 -6.78 13.40
C MET A 7 3.33 -7.04 14.88
N SER A 8 2.53 -8.08 15.13
CA SER A 8 2.70 -8.86 16.37
C SER A 8 4.03 -9.63 16.29
N ILE A 9 5.15 -8.91 16.20
CA ILE A 9 6.47 -9.52 16.33
C ILE A 9 6.56 -9.95 17.79
N THR A 10 6.41 -11.24 18.01
CA THR A 10 6.63 -11.85 19.32
C THR A 10 8.02 -11.43 19.78
N LYS A 11 8.10 -10.83 20.98
CA LYS A 11 9.37 -10.38 21.57
C LYS A 11 10.41 -11.50 21.45
N PRO A 12 11.61 -11.23 20.90
CA PRO A 12 12.62 -12.27 20.75
C PRO A 12 13.04 -12.78 22.14
N LEU A 13 12.84 -14.08 22.39
CA LEU A 13 13.15 -14.69 23.68
C LEU A 13 14.62 -15.14 23.79
N TYR A 14 15.29 -15.39 22.65
CA TYR A 14 16.64 -15.94 22.61
C TYR A 14 17.47 -15.36 21.45
N ASN A 15 18.76 -15.16 21.69
CA ASN A 15 19.80 -14.90 20.70
C ASN A 15 20.62 -16.16 20.42
N ALA A 16 20.85 -16.48 19.15
CA ALA A 16 21.69 -17.60 18.76
C ALA A 16 23.17 -17.21 18.81
N THR A 17 23.98 -17.97 19.55
CA THR A 17 25.45 -17.80 19.61
C THR A 17 26.15 -19.08 19.18
N ALA A 18 27.47 -19.00 18.94
CA ALA A 18 28.29 -20.19 18.67
C ALA A 18 28.23 -21.26 19.78
N ASN A 19 27.82 -20.87 20.99
CA ASN A 19 27.72 -21.75 22.16
C ASN A 19 26.27 -22.17 22.47
N GLY A 20 25.32 -21.91 21.57
CA GLY A 20 23.89 -22.18 21.75
C GLY A 20 23.05 -20.92 21.92
N ASN A 21 21.77 -21.11 22.21
CA ASN A 21 20.83 -20.02 22.38
C ASN A 21 20.97 -19.43 23.79
N VAL A 22 21.13 -18.11 23.89
CA VAL A 22 21.15 -17.36 25.14
C VAL A 22 19.87 -16.54 25.26
N GLU A 23 19.31 -16.42 26.46
CA GLU A 23 18.15 -15.58 26.70
C GLU A 23 18.48 -14.11 26.40
N PHE A 24 17.54 -13.39 25.81
CA PHE A 24 17.66 -11.96 25.56
C PHE A 24 17.72 -11.22 26.90
N THR A 25 18.74 -10.38 27.08
CA THR A 25 18.93 -9.58 28.28
C THR A 25 18.01 -8.35 28.28
N GLU A 26 17.80 -7.75 29.45
CA GLU A 26 17.00 -6.51 29.58
C GLU A 26 17.55 -5.38 28.70
N ALA A 27 18.87 -5.21 28.65
CA ALA A 27 19.52 -4.20 27.82
C ALA A 27 19.31 -4.44 26.32
N GLU A 28 19.30 -5.70 25.88
CA GLU A 28 18.97 -6.03 24.49
C GLU A 28 17.49 -5.75 24.19
N TYR A 29 16.56 -6.00 25.14
CA TYR A 29 15.14 -5.66 24.98
C TYR A 29 14.91 -4.16 24.82
N GLU A 30 15.61 -3.34 25.60
CA GLU A 30 15.55 -1.87 25.47
C GLU A 30 16.02 -1.41 24.08
N GLU A 31 17.10 -2.00 23.56
CA GLU A 31 17.59 -1.72 22.21
C GLU A 31 16.57 -2.13 21.13
N TYR A 32 15.98 -3.32 21.27
CA TYR A 32 14.92 -3.80 20.38
C TYR A 32 13.71 -2.87 20.38
N GLU A 33 13.21 -2.48 21.55
CA GLU A 33 12.07 -1.56 21.68
C GLU A 33 12.38 -0.17 21.10
N ALA A 34 13.60 0.34 21.30
CA ALA A 34 14.05 1.59 20.71
C ALA A 34 14.11 1.55 19.17
N SER A 35 14.27 0.36 18.57
CA SER A 35 14.30 0.17 17.12
C SER A 35 12.90 0.08 16.48
N LEU A 36 11.87 -0.33 17.24
CA LEU A 36 10.50 -0.52 16.75
C LEU A 36 9.93 0.68 15.97
N PRO A 37 10.12 1.94 16.41
CA PRO A 37 9.60 3.09 15.66
C PRO A 37 10.20 3.19 14.25
N GLN A 38 11.48 2.85 14.07
CA GLN A 38 12.14 2.89 12.75
C GLN A 38 11.61 1.80 11.84
N VAL A 39 11.40 0.59 12.38
CA VAL A 39 10.81 -0.54 11.66
C VAL A 39 9.41 -0.17 11.17
N GLU A 40 8.57 0.40 12.03
CA GLU A 40 7.22 0.84 11.67
C GLU A 40 7.24 1.90 10.56
N VAL A 41 8.09 2.93 10.68
CA VAL A 41 8.23 3.96 9.64
C VAL A 41 8.65 3.34 8.30
N SER A 42 9.62 2.42 8.31
CA SER A 42 10.09 1.76 7.08
C SER A 42 8.99 0.93 6.42
N TYR A 43 8.19 0.24 7.21
CA TYR A 43 7.07 -0.57 6.74
C TYR A 43 5.96 0.30 6.15
N GLN A 44 5.59 1.39 6.84
CA GLN A 44 4.61 2.34 6.34
C GLN A 44 5.03 2.96 5.01
N GLU A 45 6.32 3.27 4.84
CA GLU A 45 6.82 3.81 3.57
C GLU A 45 6.75 2.77 2.44
N HIS A 46 7.08 1.51 2.72
CA HIS A 46 6.95 0.42 1.76
C HIS A 46 5.49 0.23 1.30
N LEU A 47 4.52 0.28 2.22
CA LEU A 47 3.10 0.22 1.87
C LEU A 47 2.68 1.38 0.97
N LYS A 48 3.08 2.62 1.31
CA LYS A 48 2.80 3.81 0.48
C LYS A 48 3.34 3.65 -0.93
N GLN A 49 4.56 3.13 -1.07
CA GLN A 49 5.19 2.89 -2.37
C GLN A 49 4.42 1.84 -3.17
N THR A 50 4.01 0.74 -2.54
CA THR A 50 3.23 -0.33 -3.17
C THR A 50 1.92 0.21 -3.73
N VAL A 51 1.14 0.93 -2.92
CA VAL A 51 -0.14 1.53 -3.37
C VAL A 51 0.08 2.55 -4.50
N ARG A 52 1.11 3.41 -4.40
CA ARG A 52 1.44 4.38 -5.45
C ARG A 52 1.83 3.69 -6.76
N ALA A 53 2.55 2.57 -6.69
CA ALA A 53 2.93 1.79 -7.86
C ALA A 53 1.70 1.18 -8.55
N GLU A 54 0.78 0.59 -7.78
CA GLU A 54 -0.47 0.05 -8.33
C GLU A 54 -1.33 1.15 -8.98
N ARG A 55 -1.48 2.31 -8.32
CA ARG A 55 -2.18 3.46 -8.89
C ARG A 55 -1.57 3.90 -10.22
N ASN A 56 -0.24 4.00 -10.27
CA ASN A 56 0.46 4.38 -11.49
C ASN A 56 0.24 3.35 -12.60
N ALA A 57 0.26 2.04 -12.27
CA ALA A 57 -0.02 0.98 -13.23
C ALA A 57 -1.44 1.09 -13.83
N LYS A 58 -2.47 1.32 -12.99
CA LYS A 58 -3.85 1.54 -13.45
C LYS A 58 -4.01 2.82 -14.28
N LEU A 59 -3.30 3.89 -13.92
CA LEU A 59 -3.29 5.12 -14.72
C LEU A 59 -2.63 4.91 -16.09
N VAL A 60 -1.58 4.09 -16.17
CA VAL A 60 -0.92 3.75 -17.44
C VAL A 60 -1.79 2.83 -18.28
N SER A 61 -2.42 1.81 -17.69
CA SER A 61 -3.28 0.88 -18.42
C SER A 61 -4.54 1.56 -18.99
N SER A 62 -5.02 2.62 -18.34
CA SER A 62 -6.14 3.45 -18.79
C SER A 62 -5.71 4.65 -19.64
N ASP A 63 -4.46 4.74 -20.09
CA ASP A 63 -4.00 5.95 -20.77
C ASP A 63 -4.59 6.13 -22.17
N TRP A 64 -4.75 5.03 -22.89
CA TRP A 64 -5.33 5.00 -24.24
C TRP A 64 -6.76 5.57 -24.30
N THR A 65 -7.51 5.54 -23.19
CA THR A 65 -8.90 6.00 -23.13
C THR A 65 -9.03 7.52 -23.25
N GLN A 66 -7.94 8.25 -23.02
CA GLN A 66 -7.90 9.72 -23.06
C GLN A 66 -7.63 10.27 -24.47
N VAL A 67 -7.20 9.44 -25.41
CA VAL A 67 -7.01 9.85 -26.81
C VAL A 67 -8.37 10.19 -27.40
N ALA A 68 -8.48 11.30 -28.16
CA ALA A 68 -9.76 11.78 -28.70
C ALA A 68 -10.56 10.70 -29.45
N ASP A 69 -9.85 9.87 -30.22
CA ASP A 69 -10.45 8.82 -31.07
C ASP A 69 -10.80 7.52 -30.32
N ALA A 70 -10.54 7.42 -29.00
CA ALA A 70 -10.79 6.16 -28.30
C ALA A 70 -12.31 5.92 -28.14
N PRO A 71 -12.82 4.73 -28.52
CA PRO A 71 -14.25 4.42 -28.59
C PRO A 71 -14.83 4.07 -27.21
N VAL A 72 -14.74 5.00 -26.26
CA VAL A 72 -15.19 4.84 -24.87
C VAL A 72 -15.77 6.14 -24.35
N SER A 73 -16.57 6.06 -23.28
CA SER A 73 -17.10 7.24 -22.57
C SER A 73 -15.98 8.04 -21.91
N LYS A 74 -15.67 9.23 -22.44
CA LYS A 74 -14.59 10.08 -21.89
C LYS A 74 -14.87 10.54 -20.47
N GLU A 75 -16.14 10.79 -20.16
CA GLU A 75 -16.57 11.26 -18.84
C GLU A 75 -16.30 10.21 -17.77
N ASP A 76 -16.75 8.97 -17.98
CA ASP A 76 -16.57 7.88 -17.01
C ASP A 76 -15.08 7.58 -16.78
N TRP A 77 -14.29 7.59 -17.85
CA TRP A 77 -12.85 7.38 -17.76
C TRP A 77 -12.12 8.55 -17.10
N ALA A 78 -12.58 9.78 -17.27
CA ALA A 78 -12.03 10.94 -16.56
C ALA A 78 -12.29 10.85 -15.05
N VAL A 79 -13.52 10.46 -14.65
CA VAL A 79 -13.89 10.23 -13.25
C VAL A 79 -13.04 9.12 -12.65
N TYR A 80 -12.99 7.95 -13.29
CA TYR A 80 -12.17 6.82 -12.84
C TYR A 80 -10.70 7.20 -12.63
N ARG A 81 -10.09 7.91 -13.59
CA ARG A 81 -8.68 8.34 -13.48
C ARG A 81 -8.47 9.41 -12.42
N GLN A 82 -9.47 10.24 -12.13
CA GLN A 82 -9.43 11.19 -11.04
C GLN A 82 -9.48 10.46 -9.69
N GLU A 83 -10.40 9.51 -9.52
CA GLU A 83 -10.50 8.68 -8.31
C GLU A 83 -9.22 7.90 -8.04
N LEU A 84 -8.55 7.38 -9.08
CA LEU A 84 -7.23 6.78 -8.95
C LEU A 84 -6.20 7.78 -8.38
N ARG A 85 -6.16 9.03 -8.85
CA ARG A 85 -5.23 10.04 -8.34
C ARG A 85 -5.50 10.39 -6.88
N ASP A 86 -6.77 10.37 -6.50
CA ASP A 86 -7.24 10.73 -5.15
C ASP A 86 -7.04 9.62 -4.11
N ILE A 87 -6.55 8.44 -4.52
CA ILE A 87 -6.19 7.33 -3.60
C ILE A 87 -5.26 7.77 -2.47
N THR A 88 -4.29 8.65 -2.75
CA THR A 88 -3.34 9.12 -1.73
C THR A 88 -3.94 10.11 -0.74
N ILE A 89 -5.18 10.53 -0.96
CA ILE A 89 -5.94 11.48 -0.12
C ILE A 89 -6.94 10.72 0.78
N GLN A 90 -7.21 9.44 0.50
CA GLN A 90 -8.09 8.62 1.33
C GLN A 90 -7.56 8.54 2.77
N GLU A 91 -8.45 8.66 3.75
CA GLU A 91 -8.10 8.65 5.18
C GLU A 91 -7.40 7.34 5.61
N SER A 92 -7.75 6.24 4.95
CA SER A 92 -7.21 4.91 5.23
C SER A 92 -5.90 4.60 4.48
N PHE A 93 -5.41 5.50 3.63
CA PHE A 93 -4.13 5.35 2.93
C PHE A 93 -2.96 5.31 3.93
N PRO A 94 -1.98 4.38 3.78
CA PRO A 94 -1.85 3.36 2.74
C PRO A 94 -2.42 1.97 3.12
N ASN A 95 -3.06 1.84 4.29
CA ASN A 95 -3.33 0.54 4.91
C ASN A 95 -4.59 -0.16 4.35
N ASP A 96 -5.62 0.61 4.03
CA ASP A 96 -6.86 0.12 3.43
C ASP A 96 -7.30 1.11 2.36
N VAL A 97 -7.28 0.70 1.10
CA VAL A 97 -7.50 1.59 -0.04
C VAL A 97 -8.69 1.08 -0.83
N THR A 98 -9.66 1.96 -1.03
CA THR A 98 -10.78 1.69 -1.92
C THR A 98 -10.37 2.02 -3.35
N TRP A 99 -10.32 1.01 -4.22
CA TRP A 99 -10.00 1.19 -5.63
C TRP A 99 -11.27 1.44 -6.45
N PRO A 100 -11.26 2.43 -7.36
CA PRO A 100 -12.39 2.64 -8.25
C PRO A 100 -12.55 1.46 -9.21
N THR A 101 -13.78 1.18 -9.62
CA THR A 101 -14.07 0.13 -10.60
C THR A 101 -13.87 0.69 -12.00
N GLU A 102 -13.18 -0.06 -12.84
CA GLU A 102 -12.96 0.32 -14.24
C GLU A 102 -14.31 0.46 -14.97
N PRO A 103 -14.53 1.55 -15.73
CA PRO A 103 -15.74 1.69 -16.53
C PRO A 103 -15.84 0.55 -17.54
N LEU A 104 -17.04 0.00 -17.72
CA LEU A 104 -17.28 -0.89 -18.85
C LEU A 104 -17.11 -0.07 -20.12
N ALA A 105 -16.36 -0.59 -21.09
CA ALA A 105 -16.37 -0.02 -22.43
C ALA A 105 -17.75 -0.27 -23.04
N GLU A 106 -18.71 0.63 -22.80
CA GLU A 106 -19.85 0.75 -23.70
C GLU A 106 -19.28 1.19 -25.04
N VAL A 107 -19.12 0.22 -25.93
CA VAL A 107 -18.82 0.46 -27.33
C VAL A 107 -20.03 1.24 -27.85
N VAL A 108 -19.88 2.55 -27.98
CA VAL A 108 -20.90 3.39 -28.62
C VAL A 108 -20.99 2.89 -30.05
N SER A 109 -21.97 2.05 -30.32
CA SER A 109 -22.25 1.58 -31.68
C SER A 109 -22.81 2.76 -32.48
N GLU A 110 -22.06 3.18 -33.50
CA GLU A 110 -22.50 4.16 -34.51
C GLU A 110 -23.75 3.69 -35.28
#